data_AF-A0A7K2YT94-F1
#
_entry.id   AF-A0A7K2YT94-F1
#
_cell.length_a   1.000
_cell.length_b   1.000
_cell.length_c   1.000
_cell.angle_alpha   90.00
_cell.angle_beta   90.00
_cell.angle_gamma   90.00
#
_symmetry.space_group_name_H-M   'P 1'
#
loop_
_entity.id
_entity.type
_entity.pdbx_description
1 polymer ?
#
loop_
_entity_poly.entity_id
_entity_poly.type
_entity_poly.pdbx_seq_one_letter_code
_entity_poly.pdbx_strand_id
1 'polypeptide(L)'
;MITWRRGEVTAIRRAWRGAVEVTVAVPHPEPARELRAIAYPALTGEPVVGDAVLLNTTAQDMGLGTGGYALVIALPDRLPADPPKGPGHVVKARYTPMQAVVLGVDEQDSPHHDALRDADDLAGLPVVVADLHSALPAICAGIHAARPGARVAYVMTDGGTLPLWFSMTADVLRESGELVGSVTVGQALGGDLEAVTLHTGLLAARHVLAADVVIVTQGPGNLGTGTRWGFSGVAAGEAINAIAALGGRPIASLRISDADGRERHRGVSHHSLTAYARVALAAAEV
;
A
#
# COMPACT_ATOMS: atom_id res chain seq x y z
N MET A 1 -15.55 -9.13 12.14
CA MET A 1 -16.98 -9.09 11.73
C MET A 1 -17.23 -7.82 10.93
N ILE A 2 -18.11 -7.85 9.93
CA ILE A 2 -18.37 -6.73 9.00
C ILE A 2 -19.74 -6.11 9.28
N THR A 3 -19.80 -4.78 9.34
CA THR A 3 -21.04 -3.99 9.39
C THR A 3 -21.44 -3.65 7.97
N TRP A 4 -22.45 -4.36 7.46
CA TRP A 4 -22.96 -4.16 6.11
C TRP A 4 -24.00 -3.05 6.05
N ARG A 5 -23.94 -2.24 5.00
CA ARG A 5 -25.00 -1.29 4.65
C ARG A 5 -25.34 -1.42 3.17
N ARG A 6 -26.60 -1.17 2.83
CA ARG A 6 -27.04 -0.90 1.46
C ARG A 6 -27.31 0.60 1.34
N GLY A 7 -26.91 1.20 0.24
CA GLY A 7 -27.19 2.60 -0.05
C GLY A 7 -27.27 2.86 -1.54
N GLU A 8 -27.44 4.13 -1.90
CA GLU A 8 -27.50 4.61 -3.28
C GLU A 8 -26.45 5.70 -3.49
N VAL A 9 -25.70 5.62 -4.59
CA VAL A 9 -24.71 6.64 -4.97
C VAL A 9 -25.43 7.92 -5.37
N THR A 10 -25.22 9.00 -4.62
CA THR A 10 -25.84 10.31 -4.91
C THR A 10 -24.90 11.27 -5.62
N ALA A 11 -23.58 11.08 -5.51
CA ALA A 11 -22.60 11.88 -6.22
C ALA A 11 -21.28 11.14 -6.44
N ILE A 12 -20.63 11.40 -7.58
CA ILE A 12 -19.22 11.09 -7.80
C ILE A 12 -18.41 12.32 -7.38
N ARG A 13 -17.48 12.18 -6.43
CA ARG A 13 -16.76 13.32 -5.85
C ARG A 13 -15.41 13.55 -6.49
N ARG A 14 -14.60 12.49 -6.54
CA ARG A 14 -13.26 12.50 -7.14
C ARG A 14 -12.91 11.10 -7.60
N ALA A 15 -12.04 11.02 -8.60
CA ALA A 15 -11.43 9.78 -9.05
C ALA A 15 -9.93 10.01 -9.22
N TRP A 16 -9.17 8.97 -8.99
CA TRP A 16 -7.73 8.93 -9.21
C TRP A 16 -7.35 7.49 -9.57
N ARG A 17 -6.08 7.19 -9.82
CA ARG A 17 -5.70 5.87 -10.34
C ARG A 17 -6.12 4.73 -9.41
N GLY A 18 -7.11 3.95 -9.87
CA GLY A 18 -7.60 2.74 -9.23
C GLY A 18 -8.66 2.94 -8.14
N ALA A 19 -9.09 4.16 -7.85
CA ALA A 19 -10.13 4.42 -6.85
C ALA A 19 -11.07 5.57 -7.23
N VAL A 20 -12.33 5.43 -6.82
CA VAL A 20 -13.38 6.44 -7.00
C VAL A 20 -14.01 6.74 -5.65
N GLU A 21 -14.04 8.01 -5.28
CA GLU A 21 -14.76 8.48 -4.11
C GLU A 21 -16.18 8.90 -4.49
N VAL A 22 -17.14 8.34 -3.76
CA VAL A 22 -18.56 8.60 -3.94
C VAL A 22 -19.22 9.09 -2.65
N THR A 23 -20.29 9.84 -2.81
CA THR A 23 -21.27 10.09 -1.77
C THR A 23 -22.38 9.03 -1.88
N VAL A 24 -22.75 8.42 -0.76
CA VAL A 24 -23.79 7.38 -0.70
C VAL A 24 -24.85 7.75 0.33
N ALA A 25 -26.11 7.79 -0.08
CA ALA A 25 -27.26 7.85 0.83
C ALA A 25 -27.55 6.45 1.39
N VAL A 26 -27.54 6.32 2.72
CA VAL A 26 -27.76 5.07 3.44
C VAL A 26 -29.02 5.22 4.30
N PRO A 27 -30.16 4.61 3.90
CA PRO A 27 -31.43 4.77 4.61
C PRO A 27 -31.50 3.99 5.93
N HIS A 28 -30.69 2.94 6.09
CA HIS A 28 -30.76 2.06 7.27
C HIS A 28 -29.41 1.77 7.91
N PRO A 29 -29.35 1.59 9.25
CA PRO A 29 -30.45 1.81 10.19
C PRO A 29 -30.82 3.30 10.31
N GLU A 30 -32.03 3.60 10.79
CA GLU A 30 -32.46 4.98 11.02
C GLU A 30 -31.66 5.65 12.16
N PRO A 31 -31.43 6.97 12.11
CA PRO A 31 -31.84 7.88 11.03
C PRO A 31 -31.00 7.64 9.75
N ALA A 32 -31.63 7.81 8.59
CA ALA A 32 -30.93 7.85 7.32
C ALA A 32 -29.73 8.82 7.37
N ARG A 33 -28.62 8.43 6.73
CA ARG A 33 -27.37 9.21 6.74
C ARG A 33 -26.68 9.18 5.39
N GLU A 34 -25.87 10.21 5.14
CA GLU A 34 -25.01 10.29 3.97
C GLU A 34 -23.56 9.96 4.36
N LEU A 35 -22.89 9.11 3.57
CA LEU A 35 -21.53 8.65 3.83
C LEU A 35 -20.63 8.93 2.63
N ARG A 36 -19.36 9.23 2.89
CA ARG A 36 -18.30 9.11 1.89
C ARG A 36 -17.87 7.65 1.80
N ALA A 37 -17.75 7.13 0.59
CA ALA A 37 -17.28 5.78 0.35
C ALA A 37 -16.22 5.75 -0.77
N ILE A 38 -15.35 4.74 -0.73
CA ILE A 38 -14.36 4.46 -1.76
C ILE A 38 -14.72 3.16 -2.46
N ALA A 39 -14.78 3.20 -3.79
CA ALA A 39 -14.80 2.04 -4.65
C ALA A 39 -13.43 1.84 -5.29
N TYR A 40 -13.05 0.57 -5.50
CA TYR A 40 -11.89 0.20 -6.32
C TYR A 40 -12.42 -0.42 -7.61
N PRO A 41 -12.51 0.35 -8.72
CA PRO A 41 -13.21 -0.11 -9.91
C PRO A 41 -12.75 -1.45 -10.46
N ALA A 42 -11.45 -1.76 -10.34
CA ALA A 42 -10.88 -3.05 -10.73
C ALA A 42 -11.45 -4.25 -9.94
N LEU A 43 -12.00 -4.02 -8.75
CA LEU A 43 -12.61 -5.05 -7.90
C LEU A 43 -14.13 -4.97 -7.88
N THR A 44 -14.70 -3.77 -7.94
CA THR A 44 -16.13 -3.54 -7.67
C THR A 44 -16.94 -3.11 -8.90
N GLY A 45 -16.27 -2.77 -10.01
CA GLY A 45 -16.83 -1.96 -11.08
C GLY A 45 -16.81 -0.46 -10.74
N GLU A 46 -16.91 0.38 -11.78
CA GLU A 46 -16.90 1.83 -11.65
C GLU A 46 -18.31 2.34 -11.30
N PRO A 47 -18.55 2.95 -10.12
CA PRO A 47 -19.87 3.42 -9.70
C PRO A 47 -20.35 4.64 -10.49
N VAL A 48 -21.67 4.76 -10.67
CA VAL A 48 -22.35 5.96 -11.22
C VAL A 48 -23.46 6.42 -10.29
N VAL A 49 -23.91 7.66 -10.43
CA VAL A 49 -25.05 8.18 -9.67
C VAL A 49 -26.31 7.34 -9.94
N GLY A 50 -27.04 6.99 -8.89
CA GLY A 50 -28.22 6.13 -8.91
C GLY A 50 -27.92 4.65 -8.71
N ASP A 51 -26.66 4.21 -8.69
CA ASP A 51 -26.35 2.82 -8.38
C ASP A 51 -26.68 2.48 -6.93
N ALA A 52 -27.31 1.33 -6.72
CA ALA A 52 -27.28 0.68 -5.42
C ALA A 52 -25.87 0.16 -5.12
N VAL A 53 -25.43 0.29 -3.87
CA VAL A 53 -24.12 -0.19 -3.39
C VAL A 53 -24.28 -1.03 -2.12
N LEU A 54 -23.43 -2.05 -1.98
CA LEU A 54 -23.17 -2.68 -0.68
C LEU A 54 -21.88 -2.11 -0.09
N LEU A 55 -21.92 -1.74 1.19
CA LEU A 55 -20.82 -1.07 1.89
C LEU A 55 -20.36 -1.87 3.11
N ASN A 56 -19.05 -1.81 3.37
CA ASN A 56 -18.46 -2.09 4.68
C ASN A 56 -18.29 -0.76 5.43
N THR A 57 -19.07 -0.55 6.48
CA THR A 57 -18.96 0.66 7.32
C THR A 57 -18.24 0.41 8.65
N THR A 58 -17.71 -0.79 8.90
CA THR A 58 -17.14 -1.16 10.22
C THR A 58 -16.11 -0.15 10.71
N ALA A 59 -15.08 0.10 9.91
CA ALA A 59 -13.98 0.98 10.31
C ALA A 59 -14.45 2.43 10.49
N GLN A 60 -15.38 2.89 9.65
CA GLN A 60 -15.96 4.22 9.74
C GLN A 60 -16.83 4.38 10.99
N ASP A 61 -17.74 3.43 11.26
CA ASP A 61 -18.62 3.44 12.43
C ASP A 61 -17.84 3.38 13.75
N MET A 62 -16.67 2.71 13.74
CA MET A 62 -15.74 2.64 14.86
C MET A 62 -14.81 3.86 14.96
N GLY A 63 -14.91 4.84 14.04
CA GLY A 63 -14.05 6.02 14.03
C GLY A 63 -12.56 5.71 13.76
N LEU A 64 -12.26 4.61 13.06
CA LEU A 64 -10.90 4.21 12.75
C LEU A 64 -10.31 5.07 11.63
N GLY A 65 -8.98 5.16 11.59
CA GLY A 65 -8.19 6.03 10.69
C GLY A 65 -8.16 5.62 9.21
N THR A 66 -9.31 5.34 8.60
CA THR A 66 -9.47 5.06 7.16
C THR A 66 -9.76 6.31 6.33
N GLY A 67 -9.47 7.51 6.86
CA GLY A 67 -9.89 8.77 6.24
C GLY A 67 -11.40 9.04 6.34
N GLY A 68 -12.13 8.23 7.13
CA GLY A 68 -13.58 8.36 7.33
C GLY A 68 -14.43 7.75 6.23
N TYR A 69 -13.85 6.88 5.38
CA TYR A 69 -14.57 6.25 4.28
C TYR A 69 -15.23 4.93 4.69
N ALA A 70 -16.44 4.70 4.17
CA ALA A 70 -16.94 3.35 3.97
C ALA A 70 -16.25 2.71 2.75
N LEU A 71 -16.16 1.38 2.70
CA LEU A 71 -15.62 0.67 1.54
C LEU A 71 -16.77 0.09 0.72
N VAL A 72 -16.82 0.37 -0.57
CA VAL A 72 -17.75 -0.28 -1.49
C VAL A 72 -17.29 -1.72 -1.68
N ILE A 73 -18.23 -2.65 -1.52
CA ILE A 73 -18.00 -4.09 -1.67
C ILE A 73 -18.47 -4.55 -3.05
N ALA A 74 -19.64 -4.09 -3.48
CA ALA A 74 -20.24 -4.49 -4.75
C ALA A 74 -21.27 -3.46 -5.23
N LEU A 75 -21.49 -3.47 -6.55
CA LEU A 75 -22.61 -2.84 -7.25
C LEU A 75 -23.62 -3.94 -7.61
N PRO A 76 -24.52 -4.35 -6.68
CA PRO A 76 -25.32 -5.58 -6.81
C PRO A 76 -26.19 -5.64 -8.06
N ASP A 77 -26.62 -4.48 -8.57
CA ASP A 77 -27.52 -4.39 -9.72
C ASP A 77 -26.76 -4.07 -11.02
N ARG A 78 -25.43 -3.87 -10.95
CA ARG A 78 -24.56 -3.51 -12.07
C ARG A 78 -23.14 -4.04 -11.89
N LEU A 79 -22.99 -5.35 -11.95
CA LEU A 79 -21.69 -6.03 -11.83
C LEU A 79 -20.73 -5.59 -12.96
N PRO A 80 -19.41 -5.53 -12.70
CA PRO A 80 -18.43 -5.36 -13.76
C PRO A 80 -18.49 -6.53 -14.75
N ALA A 81 -18.09 -6.29 -16.00
CA ALA A 81 -17.90 -7.37 -16.96
C ALA A 81 -16.79 -8.32 -16.49
N ASP A 82 -16.87 -9.59 -16.90
CA ASP A 82 -15.80 -10.55 -16.65
C ASP A 82 -14.47 -10.02 -17.21
N PRO A 83 -13.37 -10.13 -16.45
CA PRO A 83 -12.07 -9.72 -16.97
C PRO A 83 -11.71 -10.56 -18.19
N PRO A 84 -11.05 -9.97 -19.20
CA PRO A 84 -10.55 -10.74 -20.33
C PRO A 84 -9.58 -11.82 -19.82
N LYS A 85 -9.46 -12.91 -20.56
CA LYS A 85 -8.41 -13.90 -20.29
C LYS A 85 -7.05 -13.21 -20.39
N GLY A 86 -6.30 -13.21 -19.29
CA GLY A 86 -4.97 -12.62 -19.19
C GLY A 86 -3.95 -13.62 -18.63
N PRO A 87 -2.65 -13.34 -18.79
CA PRO A 87 -1.59 -14.12 -18.16
C PRO A 87 -1.64 -13.95 -16.63
N GLY A 88 -1.03 -14.91 -15.92
CA GLY A 88 -0.86 -14.85 -14.47
C GLY A 88 -1.96 -15.54 -13.66
N HIS A 89 -1.57 -16.04 -12.51
CA HIS A 89 -2.39 -16.84 -11.60
C HIS A 89 -2.08 -16.55 -10.12
N VAL A 90 -1.27 -15.52 -9.83
CA VAL A 90 -1.05 -15.06 -8.45
C VAL A 90 -2.35 -14.49 -7.89
N VAL A 91 -2.73 -14.95 -6.70
CA VAL A 91 -3.92 -14.49 -5.99
C VAL A 91 -3.51 -13.58 -4.84
N LYS A 92 -4.07 -12.36 -4.80
CA LYS A 92 -3.94 -11.39 -3.70
C LYS A 92 -5.24 -11.34 -2.88
N ALA A 93 -5.13 -10.88 -1.62
CA ALA A 93 -6.21 -10.94 -0.64
C ALA A 93 -6.83 -12.36 -0.51
N ARG A 94 -5.97 -13.39 -0.49
CA ARG A 94 -6.36 -14.82 -0.55
C ARG A 94 -7.35 -15.20 0.56
N TYR A 95 -8.29 -16.08 0.22
CA TYR A 95 -9.32 -16.61 1.13
C TYR A 95 -10.30 -15.55 1.67
N THR A 96 -10.32 -14.36 1.07
CA THR A 96 -11.40 -13.39 1.27
C THR A 96 -12.38 -13.46 0.09
N PRO A 97 -13.65 -13.08 0.27
CA PRO A 97 -14.60 -12.97 -0.84
C PRO A 97 -14.19 -11.99 -1.94
N MET A 98 -13.18 -11.15 -1.70
CA MET A 98 -12.66 -10.13 -2.61
C MET A 98 -11.27 -10.47 -3.17
N GLN A 99 -10.87 -11.75 -3.13
CA GLN A 99 -9.58 -12.16 -3.69
C GLN A 99 -9.50 -11.83 -5.19
N ALA A 100 -8.34 -11.38 -5.65
CA ALA A 100 -8.11 -10.97 -7.03
C ALA A 100 -6.94 -11.74 -7.65
N VAL A 101 -7.11 -12.18 -8.89
CA VAL A 101 -6.01 -12.73 -9.71
C VAL A 101 -5.28 -11.58 -10.36
N VAL A 102 -3.95 -11.58 -10.26
CA VAL A 102 -3.06 -10.60 -10.87
C VAL A 102 -1.92 -11.32 -11.56
N LEU A 103 -1.29 -10.65 -12.53
CA LEU A 103 -0.02 -11.09 -13.08
C LEU A 103 1.11 -10.72 -12.12
N GLY A 104 1.67 -11.72 -11.44
CA GLY A 104 2.90 -11.58 -10.67
C GLY A 104 4.09 -11.35 -11.61
N VAL A 105 4.94 -10.39 -11.26
CA VAL A 105 6.14 -10.01 -12.02
C VAL A 105 7.11 -11.18 -12.19
N ASP A 106 7.13 -12.10 -11.22
CA ASP A 106 7.94 -13.31 -11.18
C ASP A 106 7.27 -14.57 -11.76
N GLU A 107 6.01 -14.50 -12.18
CA GLU A 107 5.32 -15.64 -12.82
C GLU A 107 5.90 -15.96 -14.20
N GLN A 108 5.82 -17.22 -14.65
CA GLN A 108 6.34 -17.66 -15.95
C GLN A 108 5.70 -16.92 -17.13
N ASP A 109 4.44 -16.53 -16.99
CA ASP A 109 3.70 -15.79 -18.02
C ASP A 109 4.03 -14.28 -18.02
N SER A 110 4.84 -13.81 -17.06
CA SER A 110 5.28 -12.42 -16.99
C SER A 110 6.32 -12.13 -18.08
N PRO A 111 6.23 -10.98 -18.78
CA PRO A 111 7.28 -10.55 -19.70
C PRO A 111 8.61 -10.26 -18.99
N HIS A 112 8.61 -10.21 -17.65
CA HIS A 112 9.78 -9.96 -16.82
C HIS A 112 10.36 -11.23 -16.19
N HIS A 113 9.77 -12.41 -16.43
CA HIS A 113 10.18 -13.66 -15.80
C HIS A 113 11.66 -13.95 -15.98
N ASP A 114 12.17 -13.90 -17.21
CA ASP A 114 13.58 -14.19 -17.50
C ASP A 114 14.55 -13.24 -16.81
N ALA A 115 14.16 -11.97 -16.61
CA ALA A 115 14.98 -10.99 -15.90
C ALA A 115 15.04 -11.26 -14.39
N LEU A 116 14.06 -11.97 -13.83
CA LEU A 116 13.96 -12.26 -12.40
C LEU A 116 14.30 -13.71 -12.03
N ARG A 117 14.21 -14.65 -12.97
CA ARG A 117 14.38 -16.09 -12.75
C ARG A 117 15.67 -16.41 -11.98
N ASP A 118 16.76 -15.78 -12.39
CA ASP A 118 18.10 -16.02 -11.84
C ASP A 118 18.64 -14.79 -11.08
N ALA A 119 17.81 -13.77 -10.84
CA ALA A 119 18.22 -12.55 -10.13
C ALA A 119 18.23 -12.81 -8.62
N ASP A 120 19.39 -12.61 -7.97
CA ASP A 120 19.57 -12.93 -6.55
C ASP A 120 20.26 -11.81 -5.73
N ASP A 121 20.55 -10.66 -6.36
CA ASP A 121 21.34 -9.59 -5.77
C ASP A 121 20.78 -8.19 -6.11
N LEU A 122 21.03 -7.24 -5.22
CA LEU A 122 20.72 -5.80 -5.35
C LEU A 122 21.96 -4.95 -5.65
N ALA A 123 23.18 -5.51 -5.62
CA ALA A 123 24.46 -4.85 -5.91
C ALA A 123 24.64 -3.53 -5.15
N GLY A 124 24.31 -3.55 -3.86
CA GLY A 124 24.42 -2.37 -3.00
C GLY A 124 23.41 -1.26 -3.29
N LEU A 125 22.30 -1.55 -3.98
CA LEU A 125 21.21 -0.58 -4.20
C LEU A 125 20.75 0.01 -2.86
N PRO A 126 20.69 1.36 -2.71
CA PRO A 126 20.19 1.99 -1.51
C PRO A 126 18.68 1.80 -1.40
N VAL A 127 18.23 1.31 -0.24
CA VAL A 127 16.83 1.07 0.07
C VAL A 127 16.45 1.77 1.36
N VAL A 128 15.63 2.82 1.25
CA VAL A 128 15.10 3.58 2.39
C VAL A 128 13.86 2.90 2.93
N VAL A 129 13.92 2.42 4.16
CA VAL A 129 12.80 1.79 4.86
C VAL A 129 12.16 2.78 5.82
N ALA A 130 10.83 2.90 5.78
CA ALA A 130 10.09 3.63 6.80
C ALA A 130 8.90 2.82 7.32
N ASP A 131 8.57 3.05 8.59
CA ASP A 131 7.49 2.33 9.28
C ASP A 131 6.10 2.80 8.85
N LEU A 132 5.95 3.94 8.17
CA LEU A 132 4.65 4.49 7.79
C LEU A 132 4.59 4.89 6.31
N HIS A 133 3.44 4.61 5.69
CA HIS A 133 3.13 5.06 4.34
C HIS A 133 3.29 6.59 4.16
N SER A 134 2.90 7.37 5.17
CA SER A 134 2.95 8.84 5.12
C SER A 134 4.36 9.42 5.00
N ALA A 135 5.41 8.61 5.21
CA ALA A 135 6.80 9.05 5.01
C ALA A 135 7.21 9.09 3.52
N LEU A 136 6.51 8.33 2.65
CA LEU A 136 6.80 8.21 1.23
C LEU A 136 7.06 9.54 0.51
N PRO A 137 6.16 10.55 0.56
CA PRO A 137 6.39 11.81 -0.17
C PRO A 137 7.57 12.61 0.36
N ALA A 138 7.80 12.61 1.68
CA ALA A 138 8.92 13.35 2.27
C ALA A 138 10.27 12.72 1.92
N ILE A 139 10.35 11.39 1.94
CA ILE A 139 11.56 10.65 1.53
C ILE A 139 11.82 10.88 0.03
N CYS A 140 10.80 10.77 -0.80
CA CYS A 140 10.90 11.00 -2.24
C CYS A 140 11.41 12.42 -2.55
N ALA A 141 10.79 13.44 -1.95
CA ALA A 141 11.22 14.83 -2.07
C ALA A 141 12.68 15.04 -1.59
N GLY A 142 13.08 14.41 -0.49
CA GLY A 142 14.46 14.46 0.01
C GLY A 142 15.47 13.85 -0.97
N ILE A 143 15.12 12.71 -1.59
CA ILE A 143 15.95 12.08 -2.62
C ILE A 143 16.09 13.00 -3.83
N HIS A 144 15.00 13.58 -4.34
CA HIS A 144 15.07 14.46 -5.51
C HIS A 144 15.75 15.80 -5.21
N ALA A 145 15.65 16.32 -3.99
CA ALA A 145 16.39 17.51 -3.58
C ALA A 145 17.92 17.27 -3.65
N ALA A 146 18.38 16.07 -3.28
CA ALA A 146 19.80 15.70 -3.35
C ALA A 146 20.23 15.21 -4.74
N ARG A 147 19.35 14.49 -5.45
CA ARG A 147 19.58 13.91 -6.78
C ARG A 147 18.33 14.05 -7.65
N PRO A 148 18.12 15.20 -8.33
CA PRO A 148 16.89 15.47 -9.07
C PRO A 148 16.53 14.41 -10.12
N GLY A 149 17.53 13.82 -10.78
CA GLY A 149 17.33 12.79 -11.81
C GLY A 149 17.28 11.34 -11.32
N ALA A 150 17.24 11.10 -10.00
CA ALA A 150 17.21 9.74 -9.46
C ALA A 150 15.91 9.00 -9.84
N ARG A 151 16.04 7.75 -10.27
CA ARG A 151 14.90 6.86 -10.52
C ARG A 151 14.45 6.23 -9.21
N VAL A 152 13.40 6.78 -8.60
CA VAL A 152 12.88 6.29 -7.31
C VAL A 152 11.75 5.30 -7.54
N ALA A 153 11.87 4.09 -7.02
CA ALA A 153 10.79 3.10 -7.01
C ALA A 153 10.20 2.93 -5.60
N TYR A 154 8.90 2.65 -5.53
CA TYR A 154 8.22 2.38 -4.27
C TYR A 154 7.86 0.89 -4.16
N VAL A 155 8.33 0.20 -3.12
CA VAL A 155 7.91 -1.17 -2.80
C VAL A 155 6.98 -1.12 -1.58
N MET A 156 5.71 -1.43 -1.79
CA MET A 156 4.67 -1.38 -0.76
C MET A 156 4.45 -2.76 -0.13
N THR A 157 4.70 -2.86 1.18
CA THR A 157 4.39 -4.07 1.96
C THR A 157 2.96 -4.09 2.48
N ASP A 158 2.47 -5.29 2.81
CA ASP A 158 1.09 -5.57 3.22
C ASP A 158 0.81 -5.38 4.71
N GLY A 159 1.74 -4.76 5.45
CA GLY A 159 1.51 -4.37 6.85
C GLY A 159 0.33 -3.40 6.99
N GLY A 160 0.13 -2.55 5.97
CA GLY A 160 -1.08 -1.77 5.76
C GLY A 160 -1.99 -2.52 4.81
N THR A 161 -3.25 -2.72 5.18
CA THR A 161 -4.15 -3.65 4.49
C THR A 161 -5.02 -3.00 3.41
N LEU A 162 -4.88 -1.69 3.16
CA LEU A 162 -5.56 -1.02 2.07
C LEU A 162 -4.77 -1.18 0.75
N PRO A 163 -5.45 -1.42 -0.39
CA PRO A 163 -4.80 -1.44 -1.71
C PRO A 163 -4.02 -0.15 -1.98
N LEU A 164 -2.96 -0.22 -2.80
CA LEU A 164 -2.16 0.96 -3.16
C LEU A 164 -3.04 2.03 -3.82
N TRP A 165 -4.06 1.62 -4.57
CA TRP A 165 -5.07 2.48 -5.16
C TRP A 165 -5.76 3.43 -4.18
N PHE A 166 -5.75 3.16 -2.88
CA PHE A 166 -6.27 4.11 -1.89
C PHE A 166 -5.41 5.39 -1.79
N SER A 167 -4.11 5.31 -2.10
CA SER A 167 -3.18 6.40 -1.91
C SER A 167 -3.18 7.39 -3.07
N MET A 168 -3.91 8.50 -2.90
CA MET A 168 -3.76 9.67 -3.79
C MET A 168 -2.31 10.18 -3.84
N THR A 169 -1.56 10.05 -2.74
CA THR A 169 -0.14 10.46 -2.71
C THR A 169 0.70 9.62 -3.66
N ALA A 170 0.54 8.29 -3.64
CA ALA A 170 1.28 7.43 -4.55
C ALA A 170 0.90 7.69 -6.00
N ASP A 171 -0.38 7.99 -6.27
CA ASP A 171 -0.84 8.37 -7.60
C ASP A 171 -0.18 9.66 -8.09
N VAL A 172 -0.24 10.72 -7.29
CA VAL A 172 0.38 12.02 -7.63
C VAL A 172 1.88 11.88 -7.87
N LEU A 173 2.60 11.16 -7.00
CA LEU A 173 4.04 10.93 -7.16
C LEU A 173 4.36 10.14 -8.45
N ARG A 174 3.47 9.22 -8.84
CA ARG A 174 3.63 8.43 -10.07
C ARG A 174 3.31 9.26 -11.32
N GLU A 175 2.28 10.11 -11.28
CA GLU A 175 1.89 11.01 -12.36
C GLU A 175 2.91 12.15 -12.56
N SER A 176 3.48 12.69 -11.49
CA SER A 176 4.51 13.74 -11.55
C SER A 176 5.88 13.22 -12.00
N GLY A 177 6.05 11.90 -12.11
CA GLY A 177 7.31 11.25 -12.47
C GLY A 177 8.34 11.20 -11.34
N GLU A 178 7.96 11.56 -10.11
CA GLU A 178 8.79 11.41 -8.92
C GLU A 178 8.98 9.92 -8.55
N LEU A 179 7.99 9.08 -8.84
CA LEU A 179 8.16 7.62 -8.83
C LEU A 179 8.22 7.07 -10.25
N VAL A 180 9.25 6.27 -10.55
CA VAL A 180 9.33 5.53 -11.83
C VAL A 180 8.35 4.36 -11.88
N GLY A 181 7.93 3.88 -10.71
CA GLY A 181 6.89 2.89 -10.57
C GLY A 181 6.76 2.35 -9.14
N SER A 182 5.75 1.53 -8.92
CA SER A 182 5.51 0.87 -7.64
C SER A 182 5.36 -0.64 -7.75
N VAL A 183 5.85 -1.37 -6.73
CA VAL A 183 5.72 -2.81 -6.60
C VAL A 183 4.96 -3.15 -5.32
N THR A 184 3.87 -3.89 -5.42
CA THR A 184 3.13 -4.38 -4.25
C THR A 184 3.51 -5.82 -3.93
N VAL A 185 3.83 -6.10 -2.65
CA VAL A 185 4.39 -7.39 -2.24
C VAL A 185 3.48 -8.12 -1.25
N GLY A 186 3.62 -9.44 -1.14
CA GLY A 186 2.82 -10.24 -0.20
C GLY A 186 1.34 -10.23 -0.60
N GLN A 187 0.46 -9.80 0.28
CA GLN A 187 -0.97 -9.65 0.02
C GLN A 187 -1.42 -8.25 -0.37
N ALA A 188 -0.50 -7.28 -0.42
CA ALA A 188 -0.77 -5.96 -0.98
C ALA A 188 -1.01 -6.09 -2.48
N LEU A 189 -1.84 -5.19 -3.02
CA LEU A 189 -2.20 -5.14 -4.43
C LEU A 189 -2.41 -3.71 -4.91
N GLY A 190 -2.41 -3.54 -6.23
CA GLY A 190 -2.62 -2.29 -6.94
C GLY A 190 -1.34 -1.60 -7.39
N GLY A 191 -0.19 -2.27 -7.36
CA GLY A 191 1.09 -1.78 -7.88
C GLY A 191 1.12 -1.68 -9.41
N ASP A 192 2.16 -1.03 -9.95
CA ASP A 192 2.51 -1.17 -11.37
C ASP A 192 3.00 -2.60 -11.65
N LEU A 193 3.69 -3.20 -10.67
CA LEU A 193 4.11 -4.59 -10.63
C LEU A 193 3.58 -5.25 -9.35
N GLU A 194 3.21 -6.52 -9.44
CA GLU A 194 2.78 -7.34 -8.32
C GLU A 194 3.84 -8.40 -8.05
N ALA A 195 4.34 -8.52 -6.82
CA ALA A 195 5.34 -9.55 -6.50
C ALA A 195 4.87 -10.43 -5.33
N VAL A 196 5.34 -11.67 -5.30
CA VAL A 196 4.98 -12.64 -4.26
C VAL A 196 5.57 -12.26 -2.90
N THR A 197 6.83 -11.82 -2.87
CA THR A 197 7.56 -11.49 -1.64
C THR A 197 8.25 -10.14 -1.72
N LEU A 198 8.67 -9.61 -0.57
CA LEU A 198 9.51 -8.40 -0.52
C LEU A 198 10.81 -8.59 -1.30
N HIS A 199 11.43 -9.76 -1.22
CA HIS A 199 12.69 -10.07 -1.93
C HIS A 199 12.52 -9.90 -3.45
N THR A 200 11.53 -10.59 -4.02
CA THR A 200 11.18 -10.45 -5.44
C THR A 200 10.80 -9.01 -5.78
N GLY A 201 10.06 -8.32 -4.91
CA GLY A 201 9.69 -6.92 -5.13
C GLY A 201 10.88 -5.97 -5.22
N LEU A 202 11.90 -6.18 -4.38
CA LEU A 202 13.16 -5.44 -4.43
C LEU A 202 13.94 -5.75 -5.71
N LEU A 203 14.02 -7.03 -6.10
CA LEU A 203 14.64 -7.46 -7.35
C LEU A 203 13.92 -6.86 -8.57
N ALA A 204 12.58 -6.82 -8.57
CA ALA A 204 11.79 -6.18 -9.61
C ALA A 204 12.04 -4.67 -9.66
N ALA A 205 12.13 -3.99 -8.51
CA ALA A 205 12.45 -2.57 -8.47
C ALA A 205 13.82 -2.28 -9.11
N ARG A 206 14.82 -3.15 -8.90
CA ARG A 206 16.13 -3.05 -9.55
C ARG A 206 16.11 -3.42 -11.02
N HIS A 207 15.69 -4.63 -11.36
CA HIS A 207 15.92 -5.24 -12.68
C HIS A 207 14.84 -4.89 -13.70
N VAL A 208 13.62 -4.58 -13.24
CA VAL A 208 12.48 -4.23 -14.10
C VAL A 208 12.27 -2.72 -14.13
N LEU A 209 12.17 -2.09 -12.95
CA LEU A 209 11.98 -0.64 -12.85
C LEU A 209 13.29 0.15 -12.93
N ALA A 210 14.46 -0.51 -13.01
CA ALA A 210 15.78 0.12 -13.08
C ALA A 210 15.97 1.24 -12.04
N ALA A 211 15.52 1.03 -10.80
CA ALA A 211 15.57 2.04 -9.75
C ALA A 211 17.02 2.34 -9.33
N ASP A 212 17.31 3.62 -9.08
CA ASP A 212 18.55 4.09 -8.45
C ASP A 212 18.45 4.10 -6.92
N VAL A 213 17.22 4.23 -6.40
CA VAL A 213 16.88 4.19 -4.98
C VAL A 213 15.49 3.56 -4.84
N VAL A 214 15.33 2.71 -3.83
CA VAL A 214 14.03 2.12 -3.50
C VAL A 214 13.54 2.66 -2.17
N ILE A 215 12.26 3.01 -2.08
CA ILE A 215 11.57 3.30 -0.82
C ILE A 215 10.73 2.08 -0.46
N VAL A 216 10.88 1.53 0.74
CA VAL A 216 10.05 0.45 1.28
C VAL A 216 9.25 0.98 2.44
N THR A 217 7.92 0.95 2.32
CA THR A 217 7.01 1.23 3.44
C THR A 217 5.80 0.33 3.33
N GLN A 218 5.11 0.12 4.45
CA GLN A 218 3.77 -0.45 4.39
C GLN A 218 2.79 0.49 3.67
N GLY A 219 1.69 -0.08 3.16
CA GLY A 219 0.59 0.69 2.58
C GLY A 219 -0.24 1.48 3.58
N PRO A 220 -1.28 2.20 3.11
CA PRO A 220 -2.28 2.83 3.97
C PRO A 220 -3.01 1.81 4.87
N GLY A 221 -3.53 2.28 6.01
CA GLY A 221 -4.25 1.41 6.96
C GLY A 221 -3.37 0.77 8.04
N ASN A 222 -2.35 1.49 8.52
CA ASN A 222 -1.46 1.03 9.60
C ASN A 222 -2.26 0.58 10.84
N LEU A 223 -1.89 -0.58 11.38
CA LEU A 223 -2.47 -1.17 12.58
C LEU A 223 -1.61 -0.85 13.81
N GLY A 224 -2.27 -0.62 14.95
CA GLY A 224 -1.61 -0.45 16.24
C GLY A 224 -2.54 -0.77 17.40
N THR A 225 -2.05 -1.52 18.37
CA THR A 225 -2.80 -1.92 19.58
C THR A 225 -2.23 -1.30 20.86
N GLY A 226 -1.17 -0.49 20.74
CA GLY A 226 -0.49 0.15 21.88
C GLY A 226 0.41 -0.78 22.69
N THR A 227 0.52 -2.05 22.30
CA THR A 227 1.49 -2.99 22.87
C THR A 227 2.83 -2.89 22.13
N ARG A 228 3.92 -3.35 22.77
CA ARG A 228 5.28 -3.26 22.20
C ARG A 228 5.40 -3.81 20.78
N TRP A 229 4.75 -4.95 20.50
CA TRP A 229 4.86 -5.66 19.22
C TRP A 229 3.62 -5.48 18.34
N GLY A 230 2.52 -5.00 18.91
CA GLY A 230 1.24 -4.92 18.23
C GLY A 230 1.12 -3.68 17.36
N PHE A 231 1.99 -3.52 16.37
CA PHE A 231 1.89 -2.47 15.36
C PHE A 231 2.47 -2.97 14.02
N SER A 232 1.85 -2.62 12.90
CA SER A 232 2.26 -3.16 11.59
C SER A 232 3.61 -2.61 11.11
N GLY A 233 4.01 -1.42 11.58
CA GLY A 233 5.32 -0.84 11.30
C GLY A 233 6.51 -1.66 11.82
N VAL A 234 6.28 -2.69 12.65
CA VAL A 234 7.32 -3.62 13.12
C VAL A 234 8.03 -4.32 11.96
N ALA A 235 7.30 -4.56 10.85
CA ALA A 235 7.80 -5.17 9.63
C ALA A 235 8.91 -4.36 8.94
N ALA A 236 9.10 -3.08 9.31
CA ALA A 236 10.24 -2.31 8.83
C ALA A 236 11.59 -2.98 9.19
N GLY A 237 11.68 -3.64 10.37
CA GLY A 237 12.89 -4.40 10.73
C GLY A 237 13.09 -5.65 9.87
N GLU A 238 12.01 -6.32 9.48
CA GLU A 238 12.05 -7.47 8.56
C GLU A 238 12.49 -7.04 7.16
N ALA A 239 12.08 -5.85 6.73
CA ALA A 239 12.53 -5.28 5.46
C ALA A 239 14.04 -5.05 5.43
N ILE A 240 14.64 -4.55 6.53
CA ILE A 240 16.10 -4.43 6.65
C ILE A 240 16.79 -5.77 6.42
N ASN A 241 16.24 -6.85 7.00
CA ASN A 241 16.80 -8.20 6.83
C ASN A 241 16.70 -8.68 5.38
N ALA A 242 15.56 -8.45 4.72
CA ALA A 242 15.37 -8.83 3.31
C ALA A 242 16.32 -8.08 2.37
N ILE A 243 16.55 -6.78 2.61
CA ILE A 243 17.50 -5.97 1.85
C ILE A 243 18.93 -6.51 2.02
N ALA A 244 19.33 -6.80 3.26
CA ALA A 244 20.66 -7.32 3.54
C ALA A 244 20.88 -8.72 2.95
N ALA A 245 19.86 -9.58 2.97
CA ALA A 245 19.91 -10.91 2.38
C ALA A 245 20.18 -10.89 0.86
N LEU A 246 19.77 -9.82 0.18
CA LEU A 246 20.00 -9.60 -1.25
C LEU A 246 21.19 -8.66 -1.54
N GLY A 247 22.09 -8.41 -0.58
CA GLY A 247 23.27 -7.56 -0.82
C GLY A 247 22.95 -6.08 -1.07
N GLY A 248 21.79 -5.59 -0.67
CA GLY A 248 21.42 -4.17 -0.75
C GLY A 248 22.01 -3.31 0.37
N ARG A 249 21.80 -1.99 0.29
CA ARG A 249 22.20 -1.02 1.32
C ARG A 249 20.96 -0.51 2.07
N PRO A 250 20.62 -1.09 3.24
CA PRO A 250 19.46 -0.66 4.00
C PRO A 250 19.69 0.68 4.70
N ILE A 251 18.72 1.59 4.58
CA ILE A 251 18.69 2.91 5.22
C ILE A 251 17.39 3.00 6.04
N ALA A 252 17.51 3.10 7.36
CA ALA A 252 16.39 3.12 8.29
C ALA A 252 15.93 4.56 8.56
N SER A 253 14.82 4.97 7.93
CA SER A 253 14.21 6.27 8.20
C SER A 253 13.62 6.29 9.60
N LEU A 254 14.15 7.16 10.47
CA LEU A 254 13.62 7.35 11.82
C LEU A 254 12.37 8.22 11.82
N ARG A 255 11.39 7.81 12.61
CA ARG A 255 10.28 8.68 12.97
C ARG A 255 10.66 9.50 14.19
N ILE A 256 10.85 10.80 14.00
CA ILE A 256 11.15 11.75 15.08
C ILE A 256 9.87 12.53 15.38
N SER A 257 9.53 12.63 16.66
CA SER A 257 8.42 13.46 17.13
C SER A 257 8.91 14.38 18.23
N ASP A 258 8.49 15.63 18.16
CA ASP A 258 8.65 16.63 19.22
C ASP A 258 7.29 17.24 19.65
N ALA A 259 6.20 16.75 19.05
CA ALA A 259 4.86 17.33 19.19
C ALA A 259 4.11 16.92 20.48
N ASP A 260 4.61 15.93 21.23
CA ASP A 260 3.99 15.45 22.46
C ASP A 260 4.85 15.89 23.66
N GLY A 261 4.27 16.64 24.59
CA GLY A 261 4.97 17.22 25.75
C GLY A 261 5.45 16.20 26.79
N ARG A 262 5.13 14.91 26.63
CA ARG A 262 5.61 13.84 27.51
C ARG A 262 7.01 13.39 27.09
N GLU A 263 7.97 13.37 28.03
CA GLU A 263 9.39 13.04 27.76
C GLU A 263 9.62 11.78 26.91
N ARG A 264 8.85 10.71 27.14
CA ARG A 264 8.96 9.44 26.38
C ARG A 264 8.55 9.52 24.90
N HIS A 265 7.92 10.63 24.48
CA HIS A 265 7.44 10.85 23.12
C HIS A 265 8.23 11.94 22.38
N ARG A 266 9.33 12.42 23.00
CA ARG A 266 10.33 13.30 22.38
C ARG A 266 11.50 12.47 21.86
N GLY A 267 11.97 12.79 20.66
CA GLY A 267 13.09 12.11 20.02
C GLY A 267 12.64 10.94 19.13
N VAL A 268 13.45 9.88 19.07
CA VAL A 268 13.21 8.74 18.20
C VAL A 268 12.01 7.93 18.69
N SER A 269 11.07 7.66 17.79
CA SER A 269 9.88 6.88 18.10
C SER A 269 10.22 5.51 18.67
N HIS A 270 9.51 5.09 19.72
CA HIS A 270 9.59 3.72 20.25
C HIS A 270 9.28 2.66 19.16
N HIS A 271 8.44 2.98 18.17
CA HIS A 271 8.18 2.07 17.03
C HIS A 271 9.44 1.87 16.20
N SER A 272 10.14 2.96 15.84
CA SER A 272 11.43 2.88 15.13
C SER A 272 12.48 2.11 15.95
N LEU A 273 12.58 2.37 17.25
CA LEU A 273 13.50 1.62 18.13
C LEU A 273 13.15 0.14 18.18
N THR A 274 11.86 -0.22 18.24
CA THR A 274 11.45 -1.63 18.28
C THR A 274 11.76 -2.32 16.95
N ALA A 275 11.35 -1.73 15.83
CA ALA A 275 11.58 -2.32 14.50
C ALA A 275 13.09 -2.45 14.20
N TYR A 276 13.85 -1.36 14.31
CA TYR A 276 15.25 -1.35 13.88
C TYR A 276 16.22 -1.91 14.90
N ALA A 277 15.96 -1.84 16.21
CA ALA A 277 16.90 -2.32 17.22
C ALA A 277 16.57 -3.70 17.79
N ARG A 278 15.36 -4.25 17.52
CA ARG A 278 14.95 -5.57 18.04
C ARG A 278 14.57 -6.58 16.97
N VAL A 279 14.13 -6.13 15.78
CA VAL A 279 13.69 -7.03 14.69
C VAL A 279 14.71 -7.10 13.57
N ALA A 280 15.34 -5.98 13.22
CA ALA A 280 16.46 -6.01 12.29
C ALA A 280 17.64 -6.79 12.91
N LEU A 281 18.15 -7.75 12.15
CA LEU A 281 19.32 -8.58 12.45
C LEU A 281 20.56 -8.09 11.70
N ALA A 282 20.35 -7.35 10.60
CA ALA A 282 21.42 -6.70 9.84
C ALA A 282 21.58 -5.22 10.22
N ALA A 283 22.78 -4.68 9.99
CA ALA A 283 23.04 -3.26 10.17
C ALA A 283 22.34 -2.41 9.09
N ALA A 284 21.95 -1.19 9.45
CA ALA A 284 21.39 -0.21 8.54
C ALA A 284 21.99 1.18 8.80
N GLU A 285 22.11 1.97 7.74
CA GLU A 285 22.38 3.40 7.83
C GLU A 285 21.14 4.11 8.41
N VAL A 286 21.31 5.28 9.02
CA VAL A 286 20.23 6.03 9.70
C VAL A 286 20.30 7.50 9.33
#